data_AF-A0A167KTH7-F1
#
_entry.id   AF-A0A167KTH7-F1
#
_cell.length_a   1.000
_cell.length_b   1.000
_cell.length_c   1.000
_cell.angle_alpha   90.00
_cell.angle_beta   90.00
_cell.angle_gamma   90.00
#
_symmetry.space_group_name_H-M   'P 1'
#
loop_
_entity.id
_entity.type
_entity.pdbx_description
1 polymer ?
#
loop_
_entity_poly.entity_id
_entity_poly.type
_entity_poly.pdbx_seq_one_letter_code
_entity_poly.pdbx_strand_id
1 'polypeptide(L)'
;WITAEAPLGKKQAEELARLMSALAVKTLAQGYQRTPESKLESLAKPFARHAPFVLKKYIDMITDPFAYVSPEIRRSLQPGVFMLCSMIGDEDRDSLMASLSRATSKALFRALWQEYDKQKYVGKG
;
A
#
# COMPACT_ATOMS: atom_id res chain seq x y z
N TRP A 1 6.82 -3.57 -20.63
CA TRP A 1 6.91 -5.03 -20.52
C TRP A 1 8.13 -5.35 -19.67
N ILE A 2 7.96 -6.06 -18.55
CA ILE A 2 9.07 -6.49 -17.69
C ILE A 2 9.67 -7.74 -18.34
N THR A 3 10.94 -7.70 -18.72
CA THR A 3 11.65 -8.87 -19.25
C THR A 3 11.94 -9.84 -18.09
N ALA A 4 11.73 -11.14 -18.32
CA ALA A 4 12.05 -12.17 -17.32
C ALA A 4 13.53 -12.16 -16.90
N GLU A 5 14.39 -11.59 -17.76
CA GLU A 5 15.83 -11.43 -17.57
C GLU A 5 16.20 -10.32 -16.56
N ALA A 6 15.29 -9.40 -16.27
CA ALA A 6 15.50 -8.30 -15.33
C ALA A 6 14.30 -8.17 -14.37
N PRO A 7 14.10 -9.13 -13.45
CA PRO A 7 13.03 -9.05 -12.47
C PRO A 7 13.17 -7.79 -11.61
N LEU A 8 12.03 -7.25 -11.16
CA LEU A 8 12.02 -6.06 -10.29
C LEU A 8 12.81 -6.35 -9.01
N GLY A 9 13.86 -5.56 -8.78
CA GLY A 9 14.73 -5.70 -7.63
C GLY A 9 14.34 -4.78 -6.48
N LYS A 10 15.22 -4.72 -5.48
CA LYS A 10 15.06 -3.86 -4.31
C LYS A 10 14.79 -2.40 -4.66
N LYS A 11 15.56 -1.82 -5.60
CA LYS A 11 15.43 -0.41 -5.97
C LYS A 11 14.03 -0.09 -6.48
N GLN A 12 13.48 -0.92 -7.36
CA GLN A 12 12.12 -0.71 -7.89
C GLN A 12 11.05 -0.90 -6.80
N ALA A 13 11.28 -1.82 -5.86
CA ALA A 13 10.42 -1.98 -4.69
C ALA A 13 10.44 -0.73 -3.79
N GLU A 14 11.60 -0.12 -3.56
CA GLU A 14 11.74 1.13 -2.82
C GLU A 14 11.04 2.29 -3.52
N GLU A 15 11.20 2.44 -4.85
CA GLU A 15 10.52 3.48 -5.61
C GLU A 15 8.99 3.30 -5.58
N LEU A 16 8.50 2.07 -5.68
CA LEU A 16 7.07 1.78 -5.54
C LEU A 16 6.57 2.10 -4.12
N ALA A 17 7.34 1.76 -3.08
CA ALA A 17 7.00 2.10 -1.70
C ALA A 17 6.92 3.61 -1.49
N ARG A 18 7.86 4.37 -2.08
CA ARG A 18 7.86 5.84 -2.08
C ARG A 18 6.64 6.39 -2.80
N LEU A 19 6.29 5.85 -3.97
CA LEU A 19 5.10 6.26 -4.72
C LEU A 19 3.82 6.07 -3.90
N MET A 20 3.64 4.89 -3.31
CA MET A 20 2.47 4.61 -2.44
C MET A 20 2.41 5.56 -1.24
N SER A 21 3.57 5.89 -0.67
CA SER A 21 3.66 6.82 0.46
C SER A 21 3.38 8.27 0.04
N ALA A 22 3.82 8.67 -1.14
CA ALA A 22 3.62 10.01 -1.69
C ALA A 22 2.14 10.36 -1.90
N LEU A 23 1.26 9.36 -2.01
CA LEU A 23 -0.19 9.59 -2.10
C LEU A 23 -0.75 10.30 -0.86
N ALA A 24 -0.15 10.10 0.32
CA ALA A 24 -0.58 10.78 1.55
C ALA A 24 0.10 12.14 1.77
N VAL A 25 1.15 12.45 1.01
CA VAL A 25 1.82 13.74 1.08
C VAL A 25 0.90 14.80 0.50
N LYS A 26 0.70 15.89 1.24
CA LYS A 26 -0.04 17.04 0.72
C LYS A 26 0.83 17.80 -0.26
N THR A 27 0.37 17.91 -1.49
CA THR A 27 1.05 18.66 -2.54
C THR A 27 0.17 19.83 -2.98
N LEU A 28 0.78 20.83 -3.61
CA LEU A 28 0.02 21.89 -4.27
C LEU A 28 -0.71 21.26 -5.45
N ALA A 29 -2.00 21.55 -5.60
CA ALA A 29 -2.77 21.07 -6.74
C ALA A 29 -2.11 21.55 -8.05
N GLN A 30 -1.62 20.60 -8.86
CA GLN A 30 -1.14 20.89 -10.21
C GLN A 30 -2.33 20.82 -11.17
N GLY A 31 -2.80 21.98 -11.63
CA GLY A 31 -3.93 22.10 -12.56
C GLY A 31 -4.18 23.54 -13.02
N TYR A 32 -5.02 23.69 -14.07
CA TYR A 32 -5.31 24.96 -14.77
C TYR A 32 -6.04 26.02 -13.91
N GLN A 33 -6.49 25.67 -12.71
CA GLN A 33 -7.24 26.52 -11.77
C GLN A 33 -6.35 26.85 -10.56
N ARG A 34 -5.15 27.37 -10.81
CA ARG A 34 -4.25 27.80 -9.75
C ARG A 34 -4.70 29.17 -9.24
N THR A 35 -5.58 29.17 -8.25
CA THR A 35 -5.89 30.39 -7.48
C THR A 35 -4.82 30.61 -6.40
N PRO A 36 -4.58 31.86 -5.97
CA PRO A 36 -3.67 32.16 -4.85
C PRO A 36 -4.08 31.49 -3.52
N GLU A 37 -5.28 30.90 -3.44
CA GLU A 37 -5.83 30.17 -2.28
C GLU A 37 -5.72 28.64 -2.41
N SER A 38 -4.98 28.11 -3.40
CA SER A 38 -4.91 26.67 -3.65
C SER A 38 -4.40 25.91 -2.42
N LYS A 39 -5.30 25.14 -1.80
CA LYS A 39 -5.04 24.36 -0.59
C LYS A 39 -4.13 23.17 -0.90
N LEU A 40 -3.22 22.88 0.02
CA LEU A 40 -2.42 21.66 0.01
C LEU A 40 -3.33 20.46 0.26
N GLU A 41 -3.47 19.58 -0.74
CA GLU A 41 -4.30 18.39 -0.67
C GLU A 41 -3.47 17.15 -1.01
N SER A 42 -3.85 16.01 -0.43
CA SER A 42 -3.22 14.72 -0.68
C SER A 42 -4.11 13.84 -1.54
N LEU A 43 -3.52 12.93 -2.31
CA LEU A 43 -4.27 11.95 -3.10
C LEU A 43 -4.81 10.76 -2.30
N ALA A 44 -4.57 10.70 -0.97
CA ALA A 44 -5.05 9.62 -0.11
C ALA A 44 -6.57 9.44 -0.18
N LYS A 45 -7.34 10.53 -0.07
CA LYS A 45 -8.81 10.48 -0.13
C LYS A 45 -9.34 9.95 -1.46
N PRO A 46 -8.95 10.50 -2.64
CA PRO A 46 -9.41 9.94 -3.91
C PRO A 46 -8.88 8.52 -4.17
N PHE A 47 -7.74 8.14 -3.60
CA PHE A 47 -7.18 6.80 -3.75
C PHE A 47 -7.77 5.76 -2.79
N ALA A 48 -8.43 6.17 -1.71
CA ALA A 48 -8.93 5.28 -0.65
C ALA A 48 -9.75 4.09 -1.18
N ARG A 49 -10.63 4.33 -2.16
CA ARG A 49 -11.46 3.28 -2.80
C ARG A 49 -10.62 2.23 -3.55
N HIS A 50 -9.40 2.56 -3.95
CA HIS A 50 -8.49 1.67 -4.68
C HIS A 50 -7.51 0.93 -3.77
N ALA A 51 -7.20 1.48 -2.59
CA ALA A 51 -6.23 0.93 -1.66
C ALA A 51 -6.50 -0.55 -1.27
N PRO A 52 -7.75 -0.99 -1.00
CA PRO A 52 -8.03 -2.39 -0.68
C PRO A 52 -7.67 -3.35 -1.80
N PHE A 53 -7.85 -2.94 -3.06
CA PHE A 53 -7.54 -3.79 -4.22
C PHE A 53 -6.03 -3.96 -4.41
N VAL A 54 -5.27 -2.88 -4.22
CA VAL A 54 -3.80 -2.94 -4.28
C VAL A 54 -3.27 -3.80 -3.14
N LEU A 55 -3.81 -3.62 -1.93
CA LEU A 55 -3.42 -4.42 -0.77
C LEU A 55 -3.76 -5.90 -0.95
N LYS A 56 -4.94 -6.21 -1.50
CA LYS A 56 -5.32 -7.58 -1.86
C LYS A 56 -4.32 -8.22 -2.82
N LYS A 57 -3.94 -7.51 -3.89
CA LYS A 57 -2.99 -8.03 -4.88
C LYS A 57 -1.60 -8.25 -4.28
N TYR A 58 -1.16 -7.39 -3.38
CA TYR A 58 0.05 -7.63 -2.60
C TYR A 58 -0.06 -8.92 -1.77
N ILE A 59 -1.15 -9.10 -1.02
CA ILE A 59 -1.36 -10.31 -0.20
C ILE A 59 -1.39 -11.58 -1.06
N ASP A 60 -2.14 -11.55 -2.17
CA ASP A 60 -2.27 -12.68 -3.09
C ASP A 60 -0.90 -13.04 -3.68
N MET A 61 -0.10 -12.05 -4.12
CA MET A 61 1.26 -12.26 -4.63
C MET A 61 2.19 -12.88 -3.58
N ILE A 62 2.12 -12.42 -2.33
CA ILE A 62 2.96 -12.92 -1.25
C ILE A 62 2.61 -14.34 -0.82
N THR A 63 1.33 -14.72 -0.98
CA THR A 63 0.77 -16.02 -0.57
C THR A 63 0.52 -16.96 -1.74
N ASP A 64 1.00 -16.62 -2.93
CA ASP A 64 0.97 -17.49 -4.10
C ASP A 64 2.03 -18.60 -3.94
N PRO A 65 1.63 -19.88 -3.91
CA PRO A 65 2.57 -21.00 -3.79
C PRO A 65 3.55 -21.10 -4.96
N PHE A 66 3.27 -20.45 -6.09
CA PHE A 66 4.11 -20.47 -7.28
C PHE A 66 4.92 -19.18 -7.46
N ALA A 67 4.73 -18.17 -6.61
CA ALA A 67 5.50 -16.94 -6.66
C ALA A 67 6.51 -16.86 -5.52
N TYR A 68 7.74 -16.46 -5.85
CA TYR A 68 8.74 -16.11 -4.84
C TYR A 68 8.95 -14.60 -4.82
N VAL A 69 8.72 -14.01 -3.65
CA VAL A 69 9.03 -12.60 -3.38
C VAL A 69 10.02 -12.56 -2.25
N SER A 70 11.24 -12.08 -2.53
CA SER A 70 12.33 -12.10 -1.56
C SER A 70 12.00 -11.28 -0.31
N PRO A 71 12.53 -11.66 0.87
CA PRO A 71 12.34 -10.90 2.10
C PRO A 71 12.80 -9.43 1.99
N GLU A 72 13.83 -9.17 1.18
CA GLU A 72 14.33 -7.81 0.94
C GLU A 72 13.32 -6.94 0.17
N ILE A 73 12.67 -7.49 -0.86
CA ILE A 73 11.61 -6.78 -1.58
C ILE A 73 10.42 -6.52 -0.66
N ARG A 74 10.02 -7.52 0.15
CA ARG A 74 8.93 -7.36 1.13
C ARG A 74 9.20 -6.24 2.11
N ARG A 75 10.43 -6.18 2.65
CA ARG A 75 10.87 -5.12 3.57
C ARG A 75 10.90 -3.75 2.89
N SER A 76 11.34 -3.70 1.63
CA SER A 76 11.39 -2.46 0.86
C SER A 76 10.00 -1.89 0.56
N LEU A 77 9.02 -2.76 0.30
CA LEU A 77 7.61 -2.38 0.06
C LEU A 77 6.86 -1.97 1.33
N GLN A 78 7.32 -2.43 2.50
CA GLN A 78 6.59 -2.31 3.77
C GLN A 78 6.09 -0.89 4.08
N PRO A 79 6.90 0.18 3.95
CA PRO A 79 6.42 1.53 4.25
C PRO A 79 5.21 1.92 3.40
N GLY A 80 5.26 1.64 2.09
CA GLY A 80 4.15 1.96 1.19
C GLY A 80 2.92 1.08 1.44
N VAL A 81 3.09 -0.20 1.79
CA VAL A 81 1.98 -1.08 2.16
C VAL A 81 1.27 -0.58 3.43
N PHE A 82 2.00 -0.03 4.40
CA PHE A 82 1.41 0.57 5.60
C PHE A 82 0.71 1.87 5.30
N MET A 83 1.22 2.66 4.36
CA MET A 83 0.52 3.83 3.84
C MET A 83 -0.80 3.45 3.18
N LEU A 84 -0.87 2.33 2.44
CA LEU A 84 -2.15 1.82 1.94
C LEU A 84 -3.11 1.45 3.07
N CYS A 85 -2.62 0.78 4.12
CA CYS A 85 -3.45 0.45 5.29
C CYS A 85 -4.06 1.71 5.93
N SER A 86 -3.31 2.82 5.97
CA SER A 86 -3.80 4.09 6.50
C SER A 86 -4.93 4.75 5.70
N MET A 87 -5.10 4.37 4.43
CA MET A 87 -6.13 4.90 3.54
C MET A 87 -7.41 4.05 3.53
N ILE A 88 -7.38 2.87 4.16
CA ILE A 88 -8.48 1.91 4.17
C ILE A 88 -9.31 2.12 5.45
N GLY A 89 -10.61 2.36 5.29
CA GLY A 89 -11.56 2.45 6.41
C GLY A 89 -11.96 1.08 6.96
N ASP A 90 -12.67 1.06 8.09
CA ASP A 90 -13.06 -0.18 8.77
C ASP A 90 -13.97 -1.07 7.92
N GLU A 91 -14.96 -0.48 7.23
CA GLU A 91 -15.86 -1.22 6.32
C GLU A 91 -15.09 -1.89 5.17
N ASP A 92 -14.16 -1.15 4.56
CA ASP A 92 -13.32 -1.66 3.46
C ASP A 92 -12.33 -2.73 3.95
N ARG A 93 -11.81 -2.60 5.18
CA ARG A 93 -10.95 -3.61 5.83
C ARG A 93 -11.70 -4.92 6.02
N ASP A 94 -12.92 -4.86 6.54
CA ASP A 94 -13.73 -6.04 6.83
C ASP A 94 -14.19 -6.72 5.52
N SER A 95 -14.57 -5.91 4.53
CA SER A 95 -14.83 -6.38 3.16
C SER A 95 -13.60 -7.06 2.53
N LEU A 96 -12.41 -6.46 2.67
CA LEU A 96 -11.16 -7.04 2.21
C LEU A 96 -10.89 -8.40 2.87
N MET A 97 -11.01 -8.50 4.21
CA MET A 97 -10.85 -9.75 4.95
C MET A 97 -11.78 -10.86 4.44
N ALA A 98 -13.04 -10.53 4.18
CA ALA A 98 -14.03 -11.47 3.66
C ALA A 98 -13.69 -11.92 2.23
N SER A 99 -13.11 -11.03 1.42
CA SER A 99 -12.77 -11.30 0.01
C SER A 99 -11.54 -12.19 -0.21
N LEU A 100 -10.73 -12.43 0.83
CA LEU A 100 -9.56 -13.31 0.77
C LEU A 100 -10.03 -14.77 0.86
N SER A 101 -9.71 -15.61 -0.12
CA SER A 101 -10.19 -17.00 -0.15
C SER A 101 -9.30 -17.97 0.65
N ARG A 102 -7.99 -17.73 0.70
CA ARG A 102 -7.02 -18.65 1.30
C ARG A 102 -6.77 -18.33 2.78
N ALA A 103 -6.61 -19.36 3.60
CA ALA A 103 -6.30 -19.21 5.02
C ALA A 103 -4.96 -18.48 5.24
N THR A 104 -3.96 -18.73 4.39
CA THR A 104 -2.66 -18.06 4.41
C THR A 104 -2.77 -16.57 4.12
N SER A 105 -3.57 -16.18 3.13
CA SER A 105 -3.84 -14.77 2.79
C SER A 105 -4.53 -14.05 3.95
N LYS A 106 -5.53 -14.67 4.59
CA LYS A 106 -6.18 -14.13 5.79
C LYS A 106 -5.20 -13.99 6.97
N ALA A 107 -4.35 -14.99 7.20
CA ALA A 107 -3.35 -14.94 8.27
C ALA A 107 -2.33 -13.81 8.04
N LEU A 108 -1.82 -13.68 6.81
CA LEU A 108 -0.92 -12.59 6.43
C LEU A 108 -1.59 -11.23 6.62
N PHE A 109 -2.85 -11.08 6.18
CA PHE A 109 -3.57 -9.82 6.33
C PHE A 109 -3.74 -9.42 7.81
N ARG A 110 -4.11 -10.37 8.69
CA ARG A 110 -4.21 -10.11 10.14
C ARG A 110 -2.87 -9.68 10.74
N ALA A 111 -1.79 -10.39 10.41
CA ALA A 111 -0.46 -10.08 10.91
C ALA A 111 0.01 -8.69 10.43
N LEU A 112 -0.22 -8.38 9.15
CA LEU A 112 0.07 -7.08 8.57
C LEU A 112 -0.71 -5.96 9.27
N TRP A 113 -2.02 -6.15 9.45
CA TRP A 113 -2.88 -5.14 10.06
C TRP A 113 -2.52 -4.89 11.52
N GLN A 114 -2.23 -5.96 12.27
CA GLN A 114 -1.77 -5.85 13.66
C GLN A 114 -0.46 -5.08 13.76
N GLU A 115 0.48 -5.30 12.83
CA GLU A 115 1.75 -4.56 12.80
C GLU A 115 1.54 -3.09 12.41
N TYR A 116 0.67 -2.82 11.44
CA TYR A 116 0.27 -1.46 11.09
C TYR A 116 -0.34 -0.72 12.30
N ASP A 117 -1.29 -1.33 13.00
CA ASP A 117 -1.91 -0.73 14.19
C ASP A 117 -0.87 -0.43 15.27
N LYS A 118 0.04 -1.37 15.55
CA LYS A 118 1.15 -1.12 16.49
C LYS A 118 1.93 0.13 16.11
N GLN A 119 2.28 0.31 14.84
CA GLN A 119 3.07 1.46 14.39
C GLN A 119 2.27 2.76 14.40
N LYS A 120 0.98 2.71 14.07
CA LYS A 120 0.06 3.86 14.15
C LYS A 120 0.00 4.46 15.55
N TYR A 121 -0.01 3.63 16.59
CA TYR A 121 -0.14 4.07 17.98
C TYR A 121 1.20 4.39 18.68
N VAL A 122 2.34 4.27 17.99
CA VAL A 122 3.67 4.56 18.55
C VAL A 122 4.12 6.01 18.28
N GLY A 123 3.36 6.80 17.51
CA GLY A 123 3.57 8.25 17.42
C GLY A 123 4.89 8.67 16.77
N LYS A 124 5.30 8.00 15.69
CA LYS A 124 6.25 8.60 14.73
C LYS A 124 5.44 9.25 13.62
N GLY A 125 4.96 10.46 13.93
CA GLY A 125 4.33 11.37 12.98
C GLY A 125 5.29 11.84 11.90
#